data_AF-A0A0F8V6A7-F1
#
_entry.id   AF-A0A0F8V6A7-F1
#
_cell.length_a   1.000
_cell.length_b   1.000
_cell.length_c   1.000
_cell.angle_alpha   90.00
_cell.angle_beta   90.00
_cell.angle_gamma   90.00
#
_symmetry.space_group_name_H-M   'P 1'
#
loop_
_entity.id
_entity.type
_entity.pdbx_description
1 polymer ?
#
loop_
_entity_poly.entity_id
_entity_poly.type
_entity_poly.pdbx_seq_one_letter_code
_entity_poly.pdbx_strand_id
1 'polypeptide(L)'
;MRILTRLLMASPASIGSKSSLSEALALLPPLPLYRRVLRVHRKKLDPEMRILGDSYVKSEFRAHRSVDNPLHIIGFLTEWQLYAQKLEGDAWIGEKLDKGKLDKMSDQQIGQLYELMQTIKSKE
;
A
#
# COMPACT_ATOMS: atom_id res chain seq x y z
N MET A 1 -31.68 19.79 38.06
CA MET A 1 -32.30 19.20 36.85
C MET A 1 -31.45 19.64 35.66
N ARG A 2 -30.77 18.82 34.87
CA ARG A 2 -30.88 17.38 34.54
C ARG A 2 -29.47 16.78 34.45
N ILE A 3 -29.34 15.57 35.00
CA ILE A 3 -28.19 14.68 34.87
C ILE A 3 -28.26 14.04 33.48
N LEU A 4 -27.15 13.98 32.76
CA LEU A 4 -26.94 13.01 31.68
C LEU A 4 -25.56 12.37 31.82
N THR A 5 -25.53 11.32 32.62
CA THR A 5 -24.56 10.24 32.58
C THR A 5 -24.74 9.47 31.27
N ARG A 6 -23.68 9.34 30.47
CA ARG A 6 -23.55 8.23 29.51
C ARG A 6 -22.10 7.73 29.51
N LEU A 7 -21.86 6.79 30.42
CA LEU A 7 -20.77 5.83 30.35
C LEU A 7 -21.13 4.79 29.29
N LEU A 8 -20.28 4.61 28.28
CA LEU A 8 -20.16 3.36 27.54
C LEU A 8 -18.69 2.96 27.56
N MET A 9 -18.36 2.07 28.50
CA MET A 9 -17.08 1.38 28.58
C MET A 9 -16.98 0.42 27.39
N ALA A 10 -15.95 0.58 26.56
CA ALA A 10 -15.57 -0.44 25.59
C ALA A 10 -14.86 -1.56 26.34
N SER A 11 -15.44 -2.76 26.35
CA SER A 11 -14.80 -3.95 26.91
C SER A 11 -13.90 -4.59 25.84
N PRO A 12 -12.60 -4.83 26.09
CA PRO A 12 -11.78 -5.62 25.19
C PRO A 12 -12.18 -7.10 25.28
N ALA A 13 -12.51 -7.72 24.15
CA ALA A 13 -12.67 -9.16 24.08
C ALA A 13 -11.29 -9.82 24.12
N SER A 14 -10.98 -10.51 25.22
CA SER A 14 -9.85 -11.43 25.31
C SER A 14 -10.24 -12.74 24.63
N ILE A 15 -9.75 -12.97 23.40
CA ILE A 15 -9.78 -14.28 22.75
C ILE A 15 -8.34 -14.77 22.62
N GLY A 16 -8.03 -15.80 23.42
CA GLY A 16 -7.09 -16.89 23.15
C GLY A 16 -5.74 -16.57 22.51
N SER A 17 -4.70 -16.58 23.33
CA SER A 17 -3.31 -16.68 22.87
C SER A 17 -3.03 -18.05 22.24
N LYS A 18 -2.76 -18.07 20.94
CA LYS A 18 -1.80 -18.98 20.28
C LYS A 18 -1.04 -18.21 19.19
N SER A 19 0.12 -17.74 19.62
CA SER A 19 1.13 -16.96 18.93
C SER A 19 1.90 -17.76 17.85
N SER A 20 1.31 -18.07 16.69
CA SER A 20 2.10 -18.57 15.54
C SER A 20 1.43 -18.50 14.17
N LEU A 21 0.48 -17.57 13.95
CA LEU A 21 0.18 -17.07 12.61
C LEU A 21 0.57 -15.61 12.69
N SER A 22 1.66 -15.24 12.04
CA SER A 22 2.17 -13.87 11.90
C SER A 22 1.02 -12.87 11.98
N GLU A 23 0.99 -12.11 13.08
CA GLU A 23 0.13 -10.97 13.36
C GLU A 23 -0.70 -10.58 12.14
N ALA A 24 -1.90 -11.17 12.02
CA ALA A 24 -2.75 -11.03 10.84
C ALA A 24 -2.94 -9.54 10.64
N LEU A 25 -2.22 -8.98 9.67
CA LEU A 25 -2.15 -7.57 9.42
C LEU A 25 -3.59 -7.13 9.23
N ALA A 26 -4.18 -6.46 10.23
CA ALA A 26 -5.58 -6.11 10.16
C ALA A 26 -5.77 -5.26 8.90
N LEU A 27 -6.39 -5.83 7.87
CA LEU A 27 -6.50 -5.19 6.57
C LEU A 27 -7.38 -3.96 6.75
N LEU A 28 -6.85 -2.81 6.34
CA LEU A 28 -7.60 -1.58 6.37
C LEU A 28 -8.72 -1.65 5.33
N PRO A 29 -9.94 -1.18 5.68
CA PRO A 29 -10.99 -1.02 4.69
C PRO A 29 -10.54 -0.08 3.54
N PRO A 30 -11.17 -0.14 2.36
CA PRO A 30 -10.70 0.56 1.16
C PRO A 30 -10.52 2.07 1.34
N LEU A 31 -11.51 2.76 1.93
CA LEU A 31 -11.45 4.22 2.12
C LEU A 31 -10.38 4.67 3.14
N PRO A 32 -10.26 4.04 4.32
CA PRO A 32 -9.12 4.26 5.21
C PRO A 32 -7.76 4.04 4.54
N LEU A 33 -7.60 2.96 3.78
CA LEU A 33 -6.35 2.62 3.10
C LEU A 33 -6.00 3.65 2.02
N TYR A 34 -6.96 4.00 1.16
CA TYR A 34 -6.81 5.05 0.16
C TYR A 34 -6.32 6.38 0.76
N ARG A 35 -6.92 6.82 1.86
CA ARG A 35 -6.48 8.04 2.56
C ARG A 35 -5.10 7.90 3.19
N ARG A 36 -4.74 6.71 3.69
CA ARG A 36 -3.42 6.42 4.22
C ARG A 36 -2.37 6.56 3.12
N VAL A 37 -2.52 5.88 1.99
CA VAL A 37 -1.58 5.95 0.85
C VAL A 37 -1.32 7.40 0.43
N LEU A 38 -2.38 8.18 0.19
CA LEU A 38 -2.22 9.59 -0.20
C LEU A 38 -1.56 10.46 0.90
N ARG A 39 -1.72 10.14 2.18
CA ARG A 39 -1.00 10.84 3.26
C ARG A 39 0.48 10.49 3.26
N VAL A 40 0.82 9.23 3.00
CA VAL A 40 2.22 8.78 2.96
C VAL A 40 2.93 9.41 1.77
N HIS A 41 2.30 9.44 0.59
CA HIS A 41 2.84 10.17 -0.57
C HIS A 41 3.23 11.61 -0.22
N ARG A 42 2.36 12.35 0.49
CA ARG A 42 2.65 13.72 0.91
C ARG A 42 3.86 13.87 1.82
N LYS A 43 4.19 12.84 2.59
CA LYS A 43 5.27 12.85 3.58
C LYS A 43 6.59 12.30 3.03
N LYS A 44 6.52 11.37 2.08
CA LYS A 44 7.64 10.51 1.69
C LYS A 44 8.10 10.69 0.24
N LEU A 45 7.26 11.27 -0.62
CA LEU A 45 7.58 11.45 -2.03
C LEU A 45 7.78 12.94 -2.36
N ASP A 46 8.77 13.21 -3.21
CA ASP A 46 9.00 14.51 -3.79
C ASP A 46 7.84 14.96 -4.70
N PRO A 47 7.67 16.27 -4.96
CA PRO A 47 6.52 16.79 -5.70
C PRO A 47 6.26 16.13 -7.05
N GLU A 48 7.31 15.87 -7.83
CA GLU A 48 7.19 15.24 -9.16
C GLU A 48 6.69 13.79 -9.05
N MET A 49 7.27 13.00 -8.14
CA MET A 49 6.83 11.62 -7.89
C MET A 49 5.38 11.56 -7.38
N ARG A 50 4.96 12.55 -6.59
CA ARG A 50 3.57 12.64 -6.10
C ARG A 50 2.56 12.88 -7.21
N ILE A 51 2.89 13.67 -8.23
CA ILE A 51 1.98 13.93 -9.36
C ILE A 51 1.61 12.60 -10.02
N LEU A 52 2.61 11.79 -10.34
CA LEU A 52 2.41 10.47 -10.94
C LEU A 52 1.71 9.51 -9.96
N GLY A 53 2.24 9.40 -8.73
CA GLY A 53 1.74 8.45 -7.74
C GLY A 53 0.30 8.72 -7.30
N ASP A 54 -0.07 9.97 -7.01
CA ASP A 54 -1.44 10.31 -6.60
C ASP A 54 -2.45 10.07 -7.73
N SER A 55 -2.06 10.32 -8.98
CA SER A 55 -2.91 10.03 -10.14
C SER A 55 -3.16 8.53 -10.27
N TYR A 56 -2.10 7.72 -10.16
CA TYR A 56 -2.19 6.26 -10.25
C TYR A 56 -3.03 5.64 -9.13
N VAL A 57 -2.82 6.06 -7.87
CA VAL A 57 -3.64 5.59 -6.73
C VAL A 57 -5.13 5.89 -6.97
N LYS A 58 -5.44 7.09 -7.46
CA LYS A 58 -6.83 7.50 -7.75
C LYS A 58 -7.46 6.65 -8.85
N SER A 59 -6.74 6.36 -9.92
CA SER A 59 -7.25 5.53 -11.01
C SER A 59 -7.48 4.09 -10.56
N GLU A 60 -6.52 3.50 -9.84
CA GLU A 60 -6.61 2.11 -9.39
C GLU A 60 -7.77 1.88 -8.42
N PHE A 61 -7.91 2.72 -7.39
CA PHE A 61 -9.03 2.60 -6.45
C PHE A 61 -10.39 2.87 -7.11
N ARG A 62 -10.44 3.71 -8.15
CA ARG A 62 -11.66 3.94 -8.93
C ARG A 62 -12.01 2.73 -9.79
N ALA A 63 -11.01 2.15 -10.48
CA ALA A 63 -11.18 0.97 -11.31
C ALA A 63 -11.65 -0.24 -10.48
N HIS A 64 -11.21 -0.34 -9.23
CA HIS A 64 -11.56 -1.44 -8.33
C HIS A 64 -12.85 -1.22 -7.51
N ARG A 65 -13.63 -0.15 -7.77
CA ARG A 65 -14.82 0.20 -6.97
C ARG A 65 -15.94 -0.84 -7.06
N SER A 66 -16.09 -1.52 -8.19
CA SER A 66 -17.17 -2.47 -8.48
C SER A 66 -16.67 -3.92 -8.56
N VAL A 67 -15.52 -4.21 -7.96
CA VAL A 67 -15.01 -5.59 -7.87
C VAL A 67 -15.69 -6.27 -6.69
N ASP A 68 -16.39 -7.37 -6.95
CA ASP A 68 -17.14 -8.11 -5.93
C ASP A 68 -16.44 -9.40 -5.47
N ASN A 69 -15.44 -9.89 -6.23
CA ASN A 69 -14.70 -11.10 -5.88
C ASN A 69 -13.88 -10.86 -4.59
N PRO A 70 -14.19 -11.55 -3.47
CA PRO A 70 -13.52 -11.31 -2.19
C PRO A 70 -12.01 -11.54 -2.25
N LEU A 71 -11.53 -12.51 -3.03
CA LEU A 71 -10.10 -12.79 -3.16
C LEU A 71 -9.37 -11.65 -3.85
N HIS A 72 -9.98 -11.05 -4.88
CA HIS A 72 -9.39 -9.91 -5.58
C HIS A 72 -9.37 -8.67 -4.68
N ILE A 73 -10.43 -8.44 -3.90
CA ILE A 73 -10.48 -7.34 -2.92
C ILE A 73 -9.39 -7.51 -1.87
N ILE A 74 -9.26 -8.71 -1.30
CA ILE A 74 -8.23 -9.01 -0.29
C ILE A 74 -6.84 -8.80 -0.87
N GLY A 75 -6.56 -9.34 -2.06
CA GLY A 75 -5.27 -9.16 -2.74
C GLY A 75 -4.96 -7.68 -2.97
N PHE A 76 -5.92 -6.93 -3.51
CA PHE A 76 -5.78 -5.49 -3.73
C PHE A 76 -5.46 -4.71 -2.45
N LEU A 77 -6.23 -4.94 -1.38
CA LEU A 77 -6.02 -4.24 -0.11
C LEU A 77 -4.68 -4.64 0.55
N THR A 78 -4.28 -5.90 0.43
CA THR A 78 -3.01 -6.39 0.96
C THR A 78 -1.83 -5.70 0.30
N GLU A 79 -1.79 -5.67 -1.04
CA GLU A 79 -0.70 -5.04 -1.79
C GLU A 79 -0.58 -3.55 -1.48
N TRP A 80 -1.71 -2.82 -1.46
CA TRP A 80 -1.70 -1.39 -1.13
C TRP A 80 -1.31 -1.10 0.32
N GLN A 81 -1.65 -1.99 1.26
CA GLN A 81 -1.26 -1.86 2.65
C GLN A 81 0.24 -2.11 2.83
N LEU A 82 0.79 -3.15 2.20
CA LEU A 82 2.23 -3.43 2.19
C LEU A 82 3.01 -2.28 1.53
N TYR A 83 2.53 -1.75 0.41
CA TYR A 83 3.12 -0.58 -0.23
C TYR A 83 3.18 0.62 0.72
N ALA A 84 2.06 0.96 1.37
CA ALA A 84 2.01 2.08 2.31
C ALA A 84 2.98 1.89 3.47
N GLN A 85 3.06 0.69 4.05
CA GLN A 85 3.98 0.38 5.15
C GLN A 85 5.44 0.48 4.72
N LYS A 86 5.78 -0.06 3.54
CA LYS A 86 7.12 0.02 2.99
C LYS A 86 7.56 1.47 2.74
N LEU A 87 6.65 2.30 2.24
CA LEU A 87 6.91 3.72 2.01
C LEU A 87 7.03 4.50 3.33
N GLU A 88 6.23 4.16 4.35
CA GLU A 88 6.32 4.74 5.70
C GLU A 88 7.66 4.42 6.39
N GLY A 89 8.13 3.19 6.27
CA GLY A 89 9.34 2.68 6.93
C GLY A 89 10.65 2.95 6.19
N ASP A 90 10.64 3.74 5.10
CA ASP A 90 11.81 4.04 4.24
C ASP A 90 12.54 2.81 3.66
N ALA A 91 11.96 1.62 3.84
CA ALA A 91 12.51 0.33 3.42
C ALA A 91 12.58 0.16 1.89
N TRP A 92 11.97 1.09 1.14
CA TRP A 92 12.05 1.11 -0.31
C TRP A 92 13.37 1.66 -0.85
N ILE A 93 14.09 2.47 -0.07
CA ILE A 93 15.35 3.09 -0.51
C ILE A 93 16.45 2.02 -0.51
N GLY A 94 17.05 1.80 -1.67
CA GLY A 94 18.13 0.80 -1.82
C GLY A 94 17.66 -0.65 -1.97
N GLU A 95 16.34 -0.90 -2.02
CA GLU A 95 15.83 -2.23 -2.31
C GLU A 95 16.14 -2.63 -3.75
N LYS A 96 16.62 -3.86 -3.94
CA LYS A 96 16.89 -4.41 -5.27
C LYS A 96 15.60 -5.00 -5.84
N LEU A 97 15.45 -4.86 -7.16
CA LEU A 97 14.37 -5.52 -7.87
C LEU A 97 14.49 -7.04 -7.70
N ASP A 98 13.41 -7.67 -7.26
CA ASP A 98 13.33 -9.12 -7.14
C ASP A 98 13.52 -9.80 -8.51
N LYS A 99 14.37 -10.83 -8.54
CA LYS A 99 14.64 -11.60 -9.76
C LYS A 99 13.39 -12.31 -10.27
N GLY A 100 12.53 -12.79 -9.37
CA GLY A 100 11.28 -13.42 -9.76
C GLY A 100 10.29 -12.46 -10.44
N LYS A 101 10.45 -11.14 -10.27
CA LYS A 101 9.70 -10.14 -11.04
C LYS A 101 10.28 -9.94 -12.43
N LEU A 102 11.61 -9.92 -12.56
CA LEU A 102 12.28 -9.83 -13.86
C LEU A 102 11.92 -11.02 -14.76
N ASP A 103 11.90 -12.23 -14.21
CA ASP A 103 11.57 -13.44 -14.97
C ASP A 103 10.13 -13.46 -15.51
N LYS A 104 9.24 -12.64 -14.94
CA LYS A 104 7.83 -12.50 -15.35
C LYS A 104 7.60 -11.33 -16.32
N MET A 105 8.60 -10.50 -16.57
CA MET A 105 8.49 -9.38 -17.49
C MET A 105 8.61 -9.85 -18.93
N SER A 106 7.93 -9.17 -19.85
CA SER A 106 8.14 -9.38 -21.27
C SER A 106 9.48 -8.78 -21.72
N ASP A 107 10.00 -9.24 -22.86
CA ASP A 107 11.23 -8.69 -23.45
C ASP A 107 11.16 -7.17 -23.64
N GLN A 108 9.99 -6.65 -24.01
CA GLN A 108 9.75 -5.22 -24.14
C GLN A 108 9.87 -4.48 -22.80
N GLN A 109 9.29 -5.03 -21.73
CA GLN A 109 9.38 -4.45 -20.38
C GLN A 109 10.82 -4.47 -19.86
N ILE A 110 11.56 -5.54 -20.15
CA ILE A 110 12.98 -5.66 -19.80
C ILE A 110 13.79 -4.61 -20.56
N GLY A 111 13.53 -4.41 -21.86
CA GLY A 111 14.15 -3.37 -22.66
C GLY A 111 13.91 -1.97 -22.09
N GLN A 112 12.67 -1.64 -21.76
CA GLN A 112 12.31 -0.35 -21.15
C GLN A 112 12.99 -0.14 -19.79
N LEU A 113 13.04 -1.18 -18.95
CA LEU A 113 13.72 -1.11 -17.66
C LEU A 113 15.23 -0.86 -17.83
N TYR A 114 15.85 -1.49 -18.84
CA TYR A 114 17.25 -1.28 -19.17
C TYR A 114 17.52 0.15 -19.65
N GLU A 115 16.68 0.68 -20.54
CA GLU A 115 16.76 2.07 -20.99
C GLU A 115 16.66 3.04 -19.81
N LEU A 116 15.68 2.83 -18.91
CA LEU A 116 15.53 3.62 -17.70
C LEU A 116 16.80 3.60 -16.85
N MET A 117 17.38 2.42 -16.61
CA MET A 117 18.64 2.29 -15.86
C MET A 117 19.78 3.08 -16.50
N GLN A 118 19.92 3.03 -17.83
CA GLN A 118 20.96 3.78 -18.54
C GLN A 118 20.75 5.29 -18.44
N THR A 119 19.51 5.78 -18.61
CA THR A 119 19.22 7.21 -18.51
C THR A 119 19.54 7.79 -17.14
N ILE A 120 19.27 7.04 -16.06
CA ILE A 120 19.60 7.46 -14.69
C ILE A 120 21.11 7.52 -14.50
N LYS A 121 21.84 6.48 -14.91
CA LYS A 121 23.32 6.45 -14.83
C LYS A 121 24.00 7.56 -15.63
N SER A 122 23.42 7.96 -16.75
CA SER A 122 23.98 9.03 -17.60
C SER A 122 23.72 10.45 -17.08
N LYS A 123 22.75 10.61 -16.17
CA LYS A 123 22.40 11.89 -15.55
C LYS A 123 23.19 12.18 -14.27
N GLU A 124 23.81 11.17 -13.68
CA GLU A 124 24.81 11.28 -12.61
C GLU A 124 26.21 11.52 -13.19
#